data_AF-A0A3S5DZ40-F1
#
_entry.id   AF-A0A3S5DZ40-F1
#
_cell.length_a   1.000
_cell.length_b   1.000
_cell.length_c   1.000
_cell.angle_alpha   90.00
_cell.angle_beta   90.00
_cell.angle_gamma   90.00
#
_symmetry.space_group_name_H-M   'P 1'
#
loop_
_entity.id
_entity.type
_entity.pdbx_description
1 polymer ?
#
loop_
_entity_poly.entity_id
_entity_poly.type
_entity_poly.pdbx_seq_one_letter_code
_entity_poly.pdbx_strand_id
1 'polypeptide(L)'
;MNLEAIKFDDDLEMSVFIPEQEDSIRLVLSDELALADEVMANDYKEKIVHMLGSSAYWYELAEKRIFSELSMMGQLMAIYLLSEQTSSDFIFGLLYRVDAEVEHGRGMKISLEEMTIIEYGDAERAFC
;
A
#
# COMPACT_ATOMS: atom_id res chain seq x y z
N MET A 1 8.83 11.38 6.96
CA MET A 1 9.89 10.56 6.32
C MET A 1 10.71 11.47 5.40
N ASN A 2 12.03 11.26 5.29
CA ASN A 2 12.89 11.98 4.35
C ASN A 2 12.98 11.22 3.01
N LEU A 3 13.01 11.91 1.87
CA LEU A 3 13.13 11.30 0.53
C LEU A 3 14.36 10.41 0.38
N GLU A 4 15.48 10.79 1.02
CA GLU A 4 16.72 9.98 0.99
C GLU A 4 16.58 8.63 1.70
N ALA A 5 15.56 8.46 2.54
CA ALA A 5 15.26 7.21 3.22
C ALA A 5 14.50 6.22 2.33
N ILE A 6 13.92 6.67 1.20
CA ILE A 6 13.22 5.80 0.26
C ILE A 6 14.25 5.12 -0.63
N LYS A 7 14.54 3.86 -0.28
CA LYS A 7 15.44 2.96 -1.00
C LYS A 7 14.89 1.54 -0.85
N PHE A 8 14.51 0.96 -1.97
CA PHE A 8 14.12 -0.44 -2.05
C PHE A 8 15.38 -1.30 -2.17
N ASP A 9 15.35 -2.49 -1.59
CA ASP A 9 16.40 -3.49 -1.73
C ASP A 9 16.30 -4.27 -3.04
N ASP A 10 17.12 -5.31 -3.18
CA ASP A 10 17.16 -6.16 -4.39
C ASP A 10 15.84 -6.93 -4.61
N ASP A 11 15.02 -7.10 -3.57
CA ASP A 11 13.70 -7.74 -3.62
C ASP A 11 12.58 -6.72 -3.88
N LEU A 12 12.93 -5.45 -4.17
CA LEU A 12 12.01 -4.33 -4.35
C LEU A 12 11.14 -4.07 -3.10
N GLU A 13 11.68 -4.35 -1.91
CA GLU A 13 10.99 -4.13 -0.64
C GLU A 13 11.72 -3.08 0.23
N MET A 14 10.97 -2.43 1.11
CA MET A 14 11.52 -1.70 2.25
C MET A 14 10.55 -1.71 3.44
N SER A 15 11.05 -1.47 4.64
CA SER A 15 10.19 -1.35 5.83
C SER A 15 9.79 0.11 6.07
N VAL A 16 8.50 0.34 6.34
CA VAL A 16 7.93 1.65 6.68
C VAL A 16 7.10 1.56 7.95
N PHE A 17 6.86 2.72 8.57
CA PHE A 17 6.03 2.84 9.76
C PHE A 17 4.94 3.87 9.51
N ILE A 18 3.73 3.56 9.96
CA ILE A 18 2.61 4.52 10.05
C ILE A 18 2.15 4.60 11.51
N PRO A 19 1.55 5.73 11.95
CA PRO A 19 1.08 5.89 13.33
C PRO A 19 0.03 4.87 13.78
N GLU A 20 -0.71 4.28 12.83
CA GLU A 20 -1.82 3.35 13.10
C GLU A 20 -1.36 1.93 13.41
N GLN A 21 -0.08 1.60 13.23
CA GLN A 21 0.47 0.27 13.52
C GLN A 21 1.69 0.33 14.44
N GLU A 22 1.80 -0.69 15.29
CA GLU A 22 2.96 -0.88 16.17
C GLU A 22 4.15 -1.49 15.40
N ASP A 23 3.86 -2.43 14.50
CA ASP A 23 4.86 -3.13 13.69
C ASP A 23 5.18 -2.37 12.40
N SER A 24 6.38 -2.61 11.86
CA SER A 24 6.74 -2.13 10.52
C SER A 24 5.94 -2.84 9.44
N ILE A 25 5.58 -2.09 8.40
CA ILE A 25 4.89 -2.58 7.21
C ILE A 25 5.88 -2.74 6.08
N ARG A 26 5.69 -3.76 5.24
CA ARG A 26 6.47 -3.90 4.00
C ARG A 26 5.89 -2.96 2.94
N LEU A 27 6.71 -2.06 2.42
CA LEU A 27 6.42 -1.30 1.22
C LEU A 27 7.10 -2.01 0.06
N VAL A 28 6.33 -2.42 -0.95
CA VAL A 28 6.79 -3.21 -2.08
C VAL A 28 6.61 -2.41 -3.36
N LEU A 29 7.66 -2.26 -4.15
CA LEU A 29 7.56 -1.73 -5.52
C LEU A 29 7.22 -2.90 -6.45
N SER A 30 6.10 -2.80 -7.17
CA SER A 30 5.72 -3.85 -8.12
C SER A 30 6.79 -4.00 -9.21
N ASP A 31 7.20 -5.24 -9.46
CA ASP A 31 8.15 -5.62 -10.52
C ASP A 31 7.51 -5.56 -11.92
N GLU A 32 6.18 -5.43 -12.00
CA GLU A 32 5.46 -5.17 -13.25
C GLU A 32 5.62 -3.72 -13.74
N LEU A 33 6.08 -2.81 -12.87
CA LEU A 33 6.33 -1.42 -13.24
C LEU A 33 7.69 -1.29 -13.91
N ALA A 34 7.76 -0.51 -14.99
CA ALA A 34 9.04 -0.12 -15.60
C ALA A 34 9.95 0.57 -14.59
N LEU A 35 9.36 1.26 -13.61
CA LEU A 35 10.06 1.87 -12.48
C LEU A 35 10.97 0.90 -11.69
N ALA A 36 10.69 -0.41 -11.68
CA ALA A 36 11.54 -1.40 -11.02
C ALA A 36 12.96 -1.45 -11.59
N ASP A 37 13.13 -1.13 -12.87
CA ASP A 37 14.42 -1.09 -13.57
C ASP A 37 14.97 0.33 -13.78
N GLU A 38 14.27 1.35 -13.29
CA GLU A 38 14.60 2.76 -13.51
C GLU A 38 15.08 3.50 -12.25
N VAL A 39 15.72 4.65 -12.47
CA VAL A 39 16.04 5.55 -11.36
C VAL A 39 14.78 6.28 -10.91
N MET A 40 14.32 5.98 -9.71
CA MET A 40 13.16 6.62 -9.10
C MET A 40 13.34 8.14 -8.93
N ALA A 41 12.50 8.90 -9.62
CA ALA A 41 12.48 10.35 -9.55
C ALA A 41 12.07 10.88 -8.14
N ASN A 42 12.54 12.08 -7.79
CA ASN A 42 12.18 12.72 -6.52
C ASN A 42 10.67 12.95 -6.41
N ASP A 43 10.00 13.35 -7.48
CA ASP A 43 8.55 13.56 -7.51
C ASP A 43 7.78 12.27 -7.13
N TYR A 44 8.27 11.10 -7.53
CA TYR A 44 7.66 9.82 -7.13
C TYR A 44 7.87 9.52 -5.64
N LYS A 45 9.08 9.81 -5.13
CA LYS A 45 9.39 9.69 -3.69
C LYS A 45 8.51 10.62 -2.87
N GLU A 46 8.23 11.83 -3.35
CA GLU A 46 7.31 12.76 -2.71
C GLU A 46 5.89 12.20 -2.66
N LYS A 47 5.41 11.54 -3.74
CA LYS A 47 4.12 10.82 -3.73
C LYS A 47 4.10 9.70 -2.69
N ILE A 48 5.17 8.91 -2.54
CA ILE A 48 5.29 7.89 -1.47
C ILE A 48 5.20 8.54 -0.08
N VAL A 49 5.97 9.61 0.17
CA VAL A 49 5.94 10.32 1.47
C VAL A 49 4.54 10.88 1.75
N HIS A 50 3.88 11.45 0.73
CA HIS A 50 2.53 11.97 0.84
C HIS A 50 1.50 10.87 1.14
N MET A 51 1.59 9.73 0.46
CA MET A 51 0.76 8.55 0.72
C MET A 51 0.91 8.08 2.16
N LEU A 52 2.15 7.86 2.63
CA LEU A 52 2.40 7.44 4.02
C LEU A 52 1.94 8.50 5.04
N GLY A 53 2.14 9.79 4.73
CA GLY A 53 1.68 10.89 5.57
C GLY A 53 0.16 11.06 5.61
N SER A 54 -0.56 10.41 4.71
CA SER A 54 -2.03 10.42 4.65
C SER A 54 -2.65 9.15 5.24
N SER A 55 -1.88 8.34 5.99
CA SER A 55 -2.31 7.06 6.55
C SER A 55 -3.57 7.12 7.38
N ALA A 56 -3.74 8.17 8.18
CA ALA A 56 -4.96 8.38 8.97
C ALA A 56 -6.26 8.29 8.14
N TYR A 57 -6.22 8.65 6.85
CA TYR A 57 -7.39 8.61 5.97
C TYR A 57 -7.59 7.24 5.32
N TRP A 58 -6.58 6.75 4.60
CA TRP A 58 -6.73 5.50 3.85
C TRP A 58 -6.76 4.26 4.77
N TYR A 59 -6.11 4.32 5.93
CA TYR A 59 -6.14 3.23 6.91
C TYR A 59 -7.55 3.07 7.49
N GLU A 60 -8.18 4.17 7.91
CA GLU A 60 -9.56 4.15 8.41
C GLU A 60 -10.54 3.67 7.32
N LEU A 61 -10.35 4.11 6.08
CA LEU A 61 -11.14 3.68 4.93
C LEU A 61 -11.06 2.17 4.71
N ALA A 62 -9.83 1.62 4.75
CA ALA A 62 -9.57 0.19 4.59
C ALA A 62 -10.19 -0.65 5.72
N GLU A 63 -9.96 -0.26 6.98
CA GLU A 63 -10.50 -0.94 8.17
C GLU A 63 -12.03 -0.95 8.16
N LYS A 64 -12.67 0.18 7.82
CA LYS A 64 -14.13 0.24 7.67
C LYS A 64 -14.66 -0.71 6.61
N ARG A 65 -13.94 -0.87 5.49
CA ARG A 65 -14.33 -1.78 4.41
C ARG A 65 -14.19 -3.25 4.81
N ILE A 66 -13.13 -3.60 5.55
CA ILE A 66 -12.93 -4.97 6.07
C ILE A 66 -13.99 -5.28 7.13
N PHE A 67 -14.21 -4.36 8.07
CA PHE A 67 -15.18 -4.54 9.15
C PHE A 67 -16.60 -4.70 8.64
N SER A 68 -17.00 -3.95 7.61
CA SER A 68 -18.36 -4.05 7.07
C SER A 68 -18.67 -5.41 6.45
N GLU A 69 -17.64 -6.14 6.00
CA GLU A 69 -17.77 -7.47 5.42
C GLU A 69 -17.60 -8.59 6.45
N LEU A 70 -16.55 -8.50 7.28
CA LEU A 70 -16.12 -9.60 8.13
C LEU A 70 -16.45 -9.38 9.61
N SER A 71 -16.96 -8.19 9.98
CA SER A 71 -17.19 -7.79 11.38
C SER A 71 -15.94 -7.90 12.27
N MET A 72 -14.76 -7.71 11.68
CA MET A 72 -13.46 -7.73 12.35
C MET A 72 -12.47 -6.76 11.73
N MET A 73 -11.40 -6.46 12.46
CA MET A 73 -10.27 -5.64 11.99
C MET A 73 -9.24 -6.54 11.31
N GLY A 74 -8.45 -5.98 10.40
CA GLY A 74 -7.31 -6.67 9.81
C GLY A 74 -6.00 -6.22 10.43
N GLN A 75 -4.93 -6.96 10.16
CA GLN A 75 -3.56 -6.46 10.32
C GLN A 75 -3.01 -6.14 8.94
N LEU A 76 -2.70 -4.87 8.68
CA LEU A 76 -1.99 -4.47 7.47
C LEU A 76 -0.58 -5.07 7.48
N MET A 77 -0.26 -5.81 6.43
CA MET A 77 0.99 -6.56 6.27
C MET A 77 1.92 -5.91 5.26
N ALA A 78 1.35 -5.38 4.16
CA ALA A 78 2.11 -4.77 3.08
C ALA A 78 1.31 -3.69 2.35
N ILE A 79 2.07 -2.73 1.81
CA ILE A 79 1.61 -1.71 0.87
C ILE A 79 2.34 -1.96 -0.45
N TYR A 80 1.61 -2.11 -1.54
CA TYR A 80 2.17 -2.29 -2.88
C TYR A 80 2.08 -1.00 -3.67
N LEU A 81 3.17 -0.56 -4.29
CA LEU A 81 3.17 0.56 -5.22
C LEU A 81 2.82 0.03 -6.62
N LEU A 82 1.71 0.52 -7.18
CA LEU A 82 1.08 -0.05 -8.39
C LEU A 82 0.97 0.96 -9.53
N SER A 83 1.71 2.07 -9.47
CA SER A 83 1.66 3.13 -10.47
C SER A 83 3.03 3.52 -10.93
N GLU A 84 3.15 3.72 -12.24
CA GLU A 84 4.35 4.27 -12.86
C GLU A 84 4.63 5.68 -12.36
N GLN A 85 5.90 6.08 -12.43
CA GLN A 85 6.28 7.44 -12.08
C GLN A 85 5.66 8.51 -12.98
N THR A 86 5.23 8.13 -14.18
CA THR A 86 4.54 9.00 -15.16
C THR A 86 3.01 8.97 -15.02
N SER A 87 2.45 8.10 -14.18
CA SER A 87 1.02 8.04 -13.95
C SER A 87 0.51 9.35 -13.33
N SER A 88 -0.67 9.79 -13.79
CA SER A 88 -1.36 10.93 -13.18
C SER A 88 -1.72 10.58 -11.74
N ASP A 89 -2.53 9.54 -11.58
CA ASP A 89 -2.90 9.01 -10.26
C ASP A 89 -1.80 8.12 -9.69
N PHE A 90 -1.74 8.07 -8.36
CA PHE A 90 -0.86 7.22 -7.60
C PHE A 90 -1.69 6.13 -6.91
N ILE A 91 -1.74 4.96 -7.53
CA ILE A 91 -2.48 3.81 -7.02
C ILE A 91 -1.54 2.97 -6.15
N PHE A 92 -2.04 2.60 -4.97
CA PHE A 92 -1.35 1.68 -4.07
C PHE A 92 -2.29 0.60 -3.59
N GLY A 93 -1.76 -0.60 -3.42
CA GLY A 93 -2.46 -1.75 -2.88
C GLY A 93 -2.20 -1.92 -1.39
N LEU A 94 -3.17 -2.45 -0.66
CA LEU A 94 -3.06 -2.81 0.75
C LEU A 94 -3.40 -4.28 0.94
N LEU A 95 -2.49 -5.01 1.59
CA LEU A 95 -2.68 -6.41 1.96
C LEU A 95 -2.90 -6.52 3.47
N TYR A 96 -4.07 -7.03 3.86
CA TYR A 96 -4.43 -7.30 5.24
C TYR A 96 -4.47 -8.79 5.52
N ARG A 97 -3.92 -9.20 6.66
CA ARG A 97 -4.21 -10.49 7.30
C ARG A 97 -5.47 -10.35 8.13
N VAL A 98 -6.39 -11.31 8.02
CA VAL A 98 -7.63 -11.38 8.81
C VAL A 98 -7.76 -12.76 9.44
N ASP A 99 -8.26 -12.83 10.67
CA ASP A 99 -8.32 -14.09 11.43
C ASP A 99 -9.43 -15.05 10.95
N ALA A 100 -10.43 -14.54 10.21
CA ALA A 100 -11.56 -15.33 9.73
C ALA A 100 -11.15 -16.45 8.74
N GLU A 101 -10.06 -16.27 8.01
CA GLU A 101 -9.64 -17.15 6.92
C GLU A 101 -8.11 -17.35 6.97
N VAL A 102 -7.66 -18.41 7.63
CA VAL A 102 -6.24 -18.77 7.78
C VAL A 102 -5.50 -18.91 6.43
N GLU A 103 -6.24 -19.08 5.32
CA GLU A 103 -5.66 -19.21 3.96
C GLU A 103 -5.69 -17.92 3.12
N HIS A 104 -6.55 -16.93 3.39
CA HIS A 104 -6.73 -15.78 2.49
C HIS A 104 -6.91 -14.46 3.23
N GLY A 105 -5.94 -13.56 3.07
CA GLY A 105 -6.05 -12.16 3.50
C GLY A 105 -7.07 -11.36 2.67
N ARG A 106 -7.19 -10.07 2.97
CA ARG A 106 -7.96 -9.12 2.14
C ARG A 106 -7.03 -8.16 1.43
N GLY A 107 -7.26 -8.01 0.12
CA GLY A 107 -6.53 -7.10 -0.74
C GLY A 107 -7.44 -5.97 -1.20
N MET A 108 -6.88 -4.78 -1.33
CA MET A 108 -7.58 -3.65 -1.94
C MET A 108 -6.61 -2.70 -2.63
N LYS A 109 -7.10 -1.94 -3.62
CA LYS A 109 -6.37 -0.84 -4.25
C LYS A 109 -7.03 0.48 -3.89
N ILE A 110 -6.21 1.49 -3.64
CA ILE A 110 -6.62 2.84 -3.31
C ILE A 110 -6.02 3.81 -4.32
N SER A 111 -6.86 4.71 -4.84
CA SER A 111 -6.43 5.91 -5.55
C SER A 111 -6.02 6.96 -4.51
N LEU A 112 -4.79 7.47 -4.59
CA LEU A 112 -4.32 8.53 -3.69
C LEU A 112 -4.99 9.87 -4.01
N GLU A 113 -5.23 10.16 -5.29
CA GLU A 113 -5.86 11.42 -5.71
C GLU A 113 -7.31 11.51 -5.23
N GLU A 114 -8.09 10.46 -5.43
CA GLU A 114 -9.51 10.43 -5.05
C GLU A 114 -9.72 9.99 -3.59
N MET A 115 -8.71 9.40 -2.95
CA MET A 115 -8.79 8.80 -1.63
C MET A 115 -9.96 7.80 -1.53
N THR A 116 -10.08 6.92 -2.52
CA THR A 116 -11.15 5.91 -2.62
C THR A 116 -10.61 4.52 -2.89
N ILE A 117 -11.33 3.50 -2.39
CA ILE A 117 -11.07 2.11 -2.73
C ILE A 117 -11.61 1.85 -4.14
N ILE A 118 -10.73 1.48 -5.07
CA ILE A 118 -11.07 1.20 -6.48
C ILE A 118 -11.23 -0.31 -6.75
N GLU A 119 -10.56 -1.15 -5.98
CA GLU A 119 -10.72 -2.61 -6.00
C GLU A 119 -10.67 -3.17 -4.58
N TYR A 120 -11.42 -4.24 -4.31
CA TYR A 120 -11.43 -4.94 -3.03
C TYR A 120 -11.78 -6.42 -3.24
N GLY A 121 -11.10 -7.32 -2.52
CA GLY A 121 -11.43 -8.74 -2.49
C GLY A 121 -10.37 -9.54 -1.75
N ASP A 122 -10.04 -10.71 -2.28
CA ASP A 122 -8.98 -11.57 -1.75
C ASP A 122 -7.61 -10.90 -1.80
N ALA A 123 -6.64 -11.47 -1.07
CA ALA A 123 -5.28 -10.95 -0.93
C ALA A 123 -4.62 -10.51 -2.25
N GLU A 124 -4.84 -11.23 -3.35
CA GLU A 124 -4.28 -10.93 -4.67
C GLU A 124 -4.67 -9.55 -5.19
N ARG A 125 -5.82 -9.01 -4.77
CA ARG A 125 -6.28 -7.67 -5.18
C ARG A 125 -5.37 -6.54 -4.71
N ALA A 126 -4.47 -6.82 -3.76
CA ALA A 126 -3.46 -5.86 -3.34
C ALA A 126 -2.35 -5.68 -4.37
N PHE A 127 -2.15 -6.61 -5.32
CA PHE A 127 -0.98 -6.59 -6.20
C PHE A 127 -1.21 -7.06 -7.65
N CYS A 128 -2.31 -7.72 -7.97
CA CYS A 128 -2.74 -8.06 -9.34
C CYS A 128 -3.70 -7.01 -9.90
#